data_AF-R7VYE8-F1
#
_entry.id   AF-R7VYE8-F1
#
_cell.length_a   1.000
_cell.length_b   1.000
_cell.length_c   1.000
_cell.angle_alpha   90.00
_cell.angle_beta   90.00
_cell.angle_gamma   90.00
#
_symmetry.space_group_name_H-M   'P 1'
#
loop_
_entity.id
_entity.type
_entity.pdbx_description
1 polymer ?
#
loop_
_entity_poly.entity_id
_entity_poly.type
_entity_poly.pdbx_seq_one_letter_code
_entity_poly.pdbx_strand_id
1 'polypeptide(L)'
;MLWTFLFLSFQLYQMFSKILDYLPGPHNRVFAEIDALKAFVSEEMKMHKGSLDPSSPQDYIDCFLCKMQKEKKNPNSSFHMENLITSTFDLFIAGSETTSTTIRYGLLLLLKYPKIQGTSL
;
A
#
# COMPACT_ATOMS: atom_id res chain seq x y z
N MET A 1 -9.02 18.51 8.81
CA MET A 1 -8.99 19.42 7.64
C MET A 1 -8.14 18.90 6.48
N LEU A 2 -6.98 18.28 6.70
CA LEU A 2 -6.19 17.64 5.62
C LEU A 2 -6.82 16.35 5.07
N TRP A 3 -7.33 15.48 5.95
CA TRP A 3 -7.99 14.23 5.57
C TRP A 3 -9.24 14.44 4.70
N THR A 4 -10.01 15.49 4.97
CA THR A 4 -11.20 15.85 4.19
C THR A 4 -10.84 16.31 2.78
N PHE A 5 -9.69 16.97 2.60
CA PHE A 5 -9.21 17.40 1.28
C PHE A 5 -8.71 16.24 0.43
N LEU A 6 -7.94 15.31 1.02
CA LEU A 6 -7.51 14.10 0.31
C LEU A 6 -8.70 13.23 -0.09
N PHE A 7 -9.67 13.06 0.82
CA PHE A 7 -10.90 12.33 0.53
C PHE A 7 -11.71 12.97 -0.59
N LEU A 8 -11.90 14.31 -0.58
CA LEU A 8 -12.61 15.00 -1.66
C LEU A 8 -11.88 14.90 -3.01
N SER A 9 -10.55 15.04 -3.00
CA SER A 9 -9.75 14.93 -4.23
C SER A 9 -9.85 13.53 -4.84
N PHE A 10 -9.88 12.48 -3.99
CA PHE A 10 -10.08 11.10 -4.41
C PHE A 10 -11.50 10.89 -4.98
N GLN A 11 -12.53 11.46 -4.36
CA GLN A 11 -13.90 11.36 -4.87
C GLN A 11 -14.09 12.10 -6.21
N LEU A 12 -13.51 13.29 -6.36
CA LEU A 12 -13.51 14.03 -7.62
C LEU A 12 -12.76 13.26 -8.72
N TYR A 13 -11.64 12.63 -8.39
CA TYR A 13 -10.93 11.75 -9.32
C TYR A 13 -11.81 10.58 -9.75
N GLN A 14 -12.46 9.88 -8.82
CA GLN A 14 -13.34 8.76 -9.16
C GLN A 14 -14.52 9.15 -10.06
N MET A 15 -15.06 10.37 -9.89
CA MET A 15 -16.18 10.86 -10.69
C MET A 15 -15.81 11.09 -12.16
N PHE A 16 -14.54 11.40 -12.45
CA PHE A 16 -14.06 11.73 -13.80
C PHE A 16 -12.94 10.82 -14.31
N SER A 17 -12.68 9.68 -13.64
CA SER A 17 -11.58 8.76 -13.96
C SER A 17 -11.57 8.36 -15.43
N LYS A 18 -12.74 7.96 -15.96
CA LYS A 18 -12.90 7.59 -17.37
C LYS A 18 -12.56 8.68 -18.38
N ILE A 19 -12.64 9.96 -18.00
CA ILE A 19 -12.26 11.08 -18.88
C ILE A 19 -10.76 11.34 -18.72
N LEU A 20 -10.27 11.28 -17.48
CA LEU A 20 -8.87 11.48 -17.14
C LEU A 20 -7.96 10.41 -17.77
N ASP A 21 -8.42 9.17 -17.92
CA ASP A 21 -7.69 8.08 -18.57
C ASP A 21 -7.26 8.41 -20.02
N TYR A 22 -7.98 9.31 -20.70
CA TYR A 22 -7.66 9.73 -22.08
C TYR A 22 -6.87 11.05 -22.15
N LEU A 23 -6.67 11.73 -21.01
CA LEU A 23 -5.99 13.02 -20.97
C LEU A 23 -4.51 12.84 -20.59
N PRO A 24 -3.58 13.53 -21.27
CA PRO A 24 -2.18 13.53 -20.84
C PRO A 24 -2.05 14.26 -19.51
N GLY A 25 -1.35 13.66 -18.53
CA GLY A 25 -1.06 14.32 -17.27
C GLY A 25 -0.23 13.50 -16.29
N PRO A 26 0.15 14.09 -15.13
CA PRO A 26 0.99 13.43 -14.13
C PRO A 26 0.39 12.13 -13.55
N HIS A 27 -0.94 11.99 -13.58
CA HIS A 27 -1.66 10.80 -13.11
C HIS A 27 -1.26 9.54 -13.90
N ASN A 28 -0.95 9.65 -15.20
CA ASN A 28 -0.47 8.52 -16.00
C ASN A 28 0.85 7.96 -15.46
N ARG A 29 1.73 8.85 -14.96
CA ARG A 29 2.96 8.40 -14.29
C ARG A 29 2.64 7.71 -12.97
N VAL A 30 1.71 8.26 -12.18
CA VAL A 30 1.27 7.63 -10.92
C VAL A 30 0.72 6.21 -11.19
N PHE A 31 -0.10 6.02 -12.23
CA PHE A 31 -0.61 4.69 -12.58
C PHE A 31 0.49 3.74 -13.04
N ALA A 32 1.44 4.21 -13.84
CA ALA A 32 2.60 3.39 -14.22
C ALA A 32 3.42 2.92 -13.01
N GLU A 33 3.63 3.77 -12.01
CA GLU A 33 4.32 3.40 -10.75
C GLU A 33 3.49 2.41 -9.92
N ILE A 34 2.16 2.59 -9.85
CA ILE A 34 1.25 1.65 -9.19
C ILE A 34 1.32 0.27 -9.85
N ASP A 35 1.30 0.24 -11.19
CA ASP A 35 1.38 -1.01 -11.95
C ASP A 35 2.73 -1.70 -11.76
N ALA A 36 3.83 -0.94 -11.73
CA ALA A 36 5.16 -1.47 -11.43
C ALA A 36 5.22 -2.08 -10.01
N LEU A 37 4.65 -1.40 -9.01
CA LEU A 37 4.64 -1.92 -7.64
C LEU A 37 3.73 -3.14 -7.49
N LYS A 38 2.57 -3.16 -8.15
CA LYS A 38 1.71 -4.35 -8.20
C LYS A 38 2.42 -5.53 -8.88
N ALA A 39 3.20 -5.29 -9.93
CA ALA A 39 3.99 -6.32 -10.59
C ALA A 39 5.05 -6.90 -9.64
N PHE A 40 5.76 -6.04 -8.90
CA PHE A 40 6.70 -6.47 -7.85
C PHE A 40 6.02 -7.34 -6.78
N VAL A 41 4.89 -6.87 -6.24
CA VAL A 41 4.08 -7.64 -5.27
C VAL A 41 3.64 -8.99 -5.84
N SER A 42 3.26 -9.03 -7.12
CA SER A 42 2.88 -10.27 -7.81
C SER A 42 4.06 -11.26 -7.93
N GLU A 43 5.28 -10.79 -8.18
CA GLU A 43 6.48 -11.63 -8.22
C GLU A 43 6.80 -12.23 -6.85
N GLU A 44 6.80 -11.41 -5.80
CA GLU A 44 6.99 -11.87 -4.41
C GLU A 44 5.99 -12.98 -4.04
N MET A 45 4.73 -12.82 -4.46
CA MET A 45 3.70 -13.84 -4.21
C MET A 45 3.94 -15.16 -4.94
N LYS A 46 4.50 -15.13 -6.15
CA LYS A 46 4.87 -16.36 -6.87
C LYS A 46 5.95 -17.12 -6.10
N MET A 47 6.92 -16.40 -5.53
CA MET A 47 7.96 -17.00 -4.69
C MET A 47 7.37 -17.64 -3.44
N HIS A 48 6.56 -16.88 -2.68
CA HIS A 48 5.89 -17.39 -1.47
C HIS A 48 5.03 -18.61 -1.77
N LYS A 49 4.26 -18.60 -2.87
CA LYS A 49 3.46 -19.75 -3.29
C LYS A 49 4.31 -20.99 -3.62
N GLY A 50 5.53 -20.81 -4.13
CA GLY A 50 6.44 -21.90 -4.44
C GLY A 50 7.07 -22.55 -3.21
N SER A 51 7.29 -21.78 -2.15
CA SER A 51 7.91 -22.24 -0.89
C SER A 51 6.93 -22.34 0.29
N LEU A 52 5.63 -22.20 0.05
CA LEU A 52 4.62 -22.12 1.11
C LEU A 52 4.59 -23.39 1.96
N ASP A 53 4.81 -23.24 3.27
CA ASP A 53 4.53 -24.25 4.28
C ASP A 53 3.25 -23.86 5.05
N PRO A 54 2.11 -24.53 4.81
CA PRO A 54 0.86 -24.20 5.50
C PRO A 54 0.89 -24.44 7.01
N SER A 55 1.87 -25.18 7.52
CA SER A 55 2.04 -25.43 8.96
C SER A 55 2.83 -24.33 9.67
N SER A 56 3.58 -23.52 8.92
CA SER A 56 4.44 -22.45 9.44
C SER A 56 4.44 -21.22 8.52
N PRO A 57 3.33 -20.45 8.47
CA PRO A 57 3.27 -19.23 7.66
C PRO A 57 4.22 -18.16 8.23
N GLN A 58 5.05 -17.56 7.37
CA GLN A 58 6.11 -16.66 7.81
C GLN A 58 5.65 -15.20 7.91
N ASP A 59 4.72 -14.80 7.04
CA ASP A 59 4.26 -13.42 6.95
C ASP A 59 2.79 -13.30 6.52
N TYR A 60 2.39 -12.06 6.23
CA TYR A 60 1.04 -11.73 5.77
C TYR A 60 0.65 -12.47 4.49
N ILE A 61 1.57 -12.59 3.52
CA ILE A 61 1.31 -13.23 2.23
C ILE A 61 1.03 -14.71 2.45
N ASP A 62 1.88 -15.39 3.22
CA ASP A 62 1.69 -16.81 3.57
C ASP A 62 0.38 -17.05 4.32
N CYS A 63 0.06 -16.19 5.29
CA CYS A 63 -1.18 -16.27 6.04
C CYS A 63 -2.40 -16.15 5.11
N PHE A 64 -2.37 -15.20 4.16
CA PHE A 64 -3.45 -15.00 3.20
C PHE A 64 -3.57 -16.18 2.25
N LEU A 65 -2.45 -16.70 1.73
CA LEU A 65 -2.43 -17.89 0.86
C LEU A 65 -2.99 -19.13 1.59
N CYS A 66 -2.63 -19.34 2.85
CA CYS A 66 -3.19 -20.41 3.68
C CYS A 66 -4.70 -20.27 3.85
N LYS A 67 -5.17 -19.04 4.08
CA LYS A 67 -6.61 -18.75 4.24
C LYS A 67 -7.37 -18.95 2.92
N MET A 68 -6.81 -18.53 1.80
CA MET A 68 -7.34 -18.78 0.46
C MET A 68 -7.49 -20.27 0.17
N GLN A 69 -6.52 -21.11 0.57
CA GLN A 69 -6.64 -22.56 0.44
C GLN A 69 -7.79 -23.14 1.27
N LYS A 70 -7.95 -22.68 2.52
CA LYS A 70 -9.04 -23.11 3.42
C LYS A 70 -10.42 -22.72 2.89
N GLU A 71 -10.52 -21.59 2.18
CA GLU A 71 -11.78 -21.07 1.65
C GLU A 71 -12.06 -21.42 0.19
N LYS A 72 -11.26 -22.29 -0.43
CA LYS A 72 -11.38 -22.64 -1.87
C LYS A 72 -12.77 -23.11 -2.31
N LYS A 73 -13.57 -23.66 -1.40
CA LYS A 73 -14.95 -24.14 -1.67
C LYS A 73 -16.03 -23.08 -1.46
N ASN A 74 -15.68 -21.90 -0.94
CA ASN A 74 -16.60 -20.80 -0.71
C ASN A 74 -16.58 -19.85 -1.93
N PRO A 75 -17.61 -19.84 -2.78
CA PRO A 75 -17.67 -18.95 -3.94
C PRO A 75 -17.78 -17.47 -3.56
N ASN A 76 -18.17 -17.16 -2.32
CA ASN A 76 -18.30 -15.80 -1.80
C ASN A 76 -17.07 -15.37 -0.98
N SER A 77 -15.94 -16.09 -1.11
CA SER A 77 -14.72 -15.75 -0.38
C SER A 77 -14.06 -14.49 -0.96
N SER A 78 -13.69 -13.56 -0.09
CA SER A 78 -12.84 -12.42 -0.45
C SER A 78 -11.35 -12.81 -0.59
N PHE A 79 -10.98 -14.06 -0.30
CA PHE A 79 -9.59 -14.52 -0.37
C PHE A 79 -9.29 -15.04 -1.78
N HIS A 80 -8.96 -14.12 -2.68
CA HIS A 80 -8.47 -14.41 -4.02
C HIS A 80 -7.23 -13.56 -4.35
N MET A 81 -6.54 -13.93 -5.42
CA MET A 81 -5.22 -13.37 -5.77
C MET A 81 -5.23 -11.85 -5.94
N GLU A 82 -6.25 -11.29 -6.59
CA GLU A 82 -6.36 -9.84 -6.81
C GLU A 82 -6.47 -9.06 -5.50
N ASN A 83 -7.23 -9.58 -4.53
CA ASN A 83 -7.35 -8.95 -3.22
C ASN A 83 -6.06 -9.06 -2.43
N LEU A 84 -5.34 -10.17 -2.53
CA LEU A 84 -4.02 -10.33 -1.93
C LEU A 84 -3.01 -9.31 -2.50
N ILE A 85 -2.95 -9.16 -3.83
CA ILE A 85 -2.08 -8.15 -4.47
C ILE A 85 -2.44 -6.74 -3.99
N THR A 86 -3.74 -6.41 -4.00
CA THR A 86 -4.23 -5.08 -3.63
C THR A 86 -3.97 -4.78 -2.16
N SER A 87 -4.27 -5.71 -1.26
CA SER A 87 -4.10 -5.50 0.18
C SER A 87 -2.63 -5.44 0.59
N THR A 88 -1.75 -6.25 -0.02
CA THR A 88 -0.30 -6.16 0.22
C THR A 88 0.26 -4.83 -0.27
N PHE A 89 -0.16 -4.38 -1.47
CA PHE A 89 0.20 -3.06 -1.98
C PHE A 89 -0.25 -1.93 -1.04
N ASP A 90 -1.51 -1.98 -0.56
CA ASP A 90 -2.07 -0.99 0.35
C ASP A 90 -1.28 -0.92 1.66
N LEU A 91 -0.97 -2.07 2.26
CA LEU A 91 -0.16 -2.14 3.49
C LEU A 91 1.23 -1.51 3.30
N PHE A 92 1.87 -1.79 2.16
CA PHE A 92 3.22 -1.31 1.88
C PHE A 92 3.27 0.21 1.71
N ILE A 93 2.36 0.76 0.89
CA ILE A 93 2.29 2.21 0.65
C ILE A 93 1.85 2.96 1.91
N ALA A 94 0.79 2.47 2.58
CA ALA A 94 0.27 3.12 3.78
C ALA A 94 1.32 3.18 4.90
N GLY A 95 2.06 2.10 5.12
CA GLY A 95 3.10 2.04 6.15
C GLY A 95 4.34 2.86 5.83
N SER A 96 4.81 2.81 4.58
CA SER A 96 6.10 3.39 4.20
C SER A 96 6.06 4.91 4.09
N GLU A 97 5.14 5.45 3.28
CA GLU A 97 5.11 6.88 2.97
C GLU A 97 4.75 7.74 4.18
N THR A 98 3.75 7.32 4.95
CA THR A 98 3.28 8.08 6.12
C THR A 98 4.33 8.10 7.22
N THR A 99 4.96 6.96 7.51
CA THR A 99 6.01 6.85 8.54
C THR A 99 7.25 7.62 8.12
N SER A 100 7.73 7.43 6.89
CA SER A 100 8.90 8.14 6.34
C SER A 100 8.70 9.65 6.39
N THR A 101 7.54 10.13 5.94
CA THR A 101 7.19 11.55 5.99
C THR A 101 7.13 12.06 7.42
N THR A 102 6.50 11.33 8.32
CA THR A 102 6.38 11.72 9.73
C THR A 102 7.75 11.81 10.40
N ILE A 103 8.62 10.82 10.19
CA ILE A 103 9.98 10.83 10.72
C ILE A 103 10.76 12.00 10.13
N ARG A 104 10.69 12.21 8.81
CA ARG A 104 11.38 13.32 8.13
C ARG A 104 10.98 14.67 8.72
N TYR A 105 9.68 14.93 8.87
CA TYR A 105 9.19 16.17 9.47
C TYR A 105 9.49 16.24 10.96
N GLY A 106 9.39 15.14 11.69
CA GLY A 106 9.75 15.05 13.10
C GLY A 106 11.21 15.48 13.33
N LEU A 107 12.14 14.93 12.55
CA LEU A 107 13.56 15.29 12.62
C LEU A 107 13.79 16.76 12.23
N LEU A 108 13.14 17.25 11.18
CA LEU A 108 13.23 18.66 10.77
C LEU A 108 12.75 19.60 11.88
N LEU A 109 11.67 19.24 12.58
CA LEU A 109 11.15 20.01 13.71
C LEU A 109 12.11 19.99 14.90
N LEU A 110 12.71 18.85 15.22
CA LEU A 110 13.72 18.77 16.29
C LEU A 110 14.93 19.67 16.01
N LEU A 111 15.43 19.69 14.78
CA LEU A 111 16.51 20.60 14.36
C LEU A 111 16.12 22.08 14.44
N LYS A 112 14.87 22.40 14.11
CA LYS A 112 14.36 23.78 14.15
C LYS A 112 14.10 24.28 15.58
N TYR A 113 13.79 23.37 16.51
CA TYR A 113 13.45 23.67 17.90
C TYR A 113 14.34 22.90 18.88
N PRO A 114 15.64 23.23 18.97
CA PRO A 114 16.61 22.47 19.77
C PRO A 114 16.26 22.40 21.26
N LYS A 115 15.53 23.40 21.78
CA LYS A 115 15.00 23.40 23.16
C LYS A 115 14.06 22.22 23.45
N ILE A 116 13.35 21.70 22.44
CA ILE A 116 12.43 20.56 22.56
C ILE A 116 13.20 19.24 22.56
N GLN A 117 14.31 19.16 21.82
CA GLN A 117 15.17 17.97 21.78
C GLN A 117 15.93 17.72 23.10
N GLY A 118 15.99 18.73 23.99
CA GLY A 118 16.74 18.65 25.24
C GLY A 118 18.25 18.85 25.06
N THR A 119 18.69 19.19 23.85
CA THR A 119 20.08 19.58 23.58
C THR A 119 20.27 21.03 24.03
N SER A 120 20.47 21.22 25.33
CA SER A 120 21.05 22.47 25.85
C SER A 120 22.50 22.51 25.38
N LEU A 121 22.78 23.35 24.37
CA LEU A 121 24.12 23.89 24.14
C LEU A 121 24.30 25.15 24.99
#